data_AF-A0A191HW51-F1
#
_entry.id   AF-A0A191HW51-F1
#
_cell.length_a   1.000
_cell.length_b   1.000
_cell.length_c   1.000
_cell.angle_alpha   90.00
_cell.angle_beta   90.00
_cell.angle_gamma   90.00
#
_symmetry.space_group_name_H-M   'P 1'
#
loop_
_entity.id
_entity.type
_entity.pdbx_description
1 polymer ?
#
loop_
_entity_poly.entity_id
_entity_poly.type
_entity_poly.pdbx_seq_one_letter_code
_entity_poly.pdbx_strand_id
1 'polypeptide(L)'
;MDEPTAVLTPTEVDELFMVLKTWVEKDNTVIFITHKMREVVEICNRISILRDAAFIGTFPVENLDEEEVARLMVGREVSLEMNKVPQNIGKDILSVSHLTVENDMGIVAVNDVSFTVGAGEVFGIAGVDGNGQLELIEAIMGLNKKKIGDYYYGRRISRSFDS
;
A
#
# COMPACT_ATOMS: atom_id res chain seq x y z
N MET A 1 20.14 -7.91 -6.86
CA MET A 1 19.45 -7.38 -5.66
C MET A 1 18.15 -8.12 -5.54
N ASP A 2 17.79 -8.57 -4.34
CA ASP A 2 16.61 -9.40 -4.09
C ASP A 2 15.59 -8.60 -3.28
N GLU A 3 14.46 -8.24 -3.91
CA GLU A 3 13.35 -7.48 -3.32
C GLU A 3 13.79 -6.25 -2.47
N PRO A 4 14.69 -5.38 -2.97
CA PRO A 4 15.33 -4.36 -2.14
C PRO A 4 14.38 -3.22 -1.71
N THR A 5 13.18 -3.15 -2.29
CA THR A 5 12.15 -2.13 -1.99
C THR A 5 11.08 -2.61 -1.02
N ALA A 6 11.17 -3.85 -0.51
CA ALA A 6 10.13 -4.45 0.31
C ALA A 6 9.85 -3.68 1.61
N VAL A 7 10.85 -2.93 2.11
CA VAL A 7 10.80 -2.17 3.37
C VAL A 7 10.98 -0.65 3.15
N LEU A 8 10.93 -0.20 1.89
CA LEU A 8 11.18 1.19 1.54
C LEU A 8 9.86 1.92 1.27
N THR A 9 9.80 3.16 1.74
CA THR A 9 8.77 4.13 1.36
C THR A 9 8.91 4.53 -0.11
N PRO A 10 7.87 5.10 -0.77
CA PRO A 10 7.94 5.47 -2.18
C PRO A 10 9.09 6.42 -2.51
N THR A 11 9.36 7.39 -1.63
CA THR A 11 10.45 8.34 -1.84
C THR A 11 11.81 7.66 -1.77
N GLU A 12 12.00 6.73 -0.83
CA GLU A 12 13.25 5.94 -0.75
C GLU A 12 13.43 5.01 -1.95
N VAL A 13 12.32 4.48 -2.51
CA VAL A 13 12.35 3.69 -3.75
C VAL A 13 12.82 4.55 -4.93
N ASP A 14 12.32 5.77 -5.06
CA ASP A 14 12.72 6.70 -6.13
C ASP A 14 14.21 7.06 -6.01
N GLU A 15 14.70 7.28 -4.79
CA GLU A 15 16.12 7.51 -4.51
C GLU A 15 17.00 6.32 -4.92
N LEU A 16 16.58 5.10 -4.57
CA LEU A 16 17.26 3.88 -4.99
C LEU A 16 17.34 3.79 -6.51
N PHE A 17 16.25 4.07 -7.22
CA PHE A 17 16.21 4.02 -8.69
C PHE A 17 17.17 5.01 -9.33
N MET A 18 17.29 6.23 -8.79
CA MET A 18 18.27 7.20 -9.27
C MET A 18 19.70 6.66 -9.17
N VAL A 19 20.07 6.08 -8.02
CA VAL A 19 21.40 5.48 -7.83
C VAL A 19 21.64 4.33 -8.80
N LEU A 20 20.66 3.45 -9.00
CA LEU A 20 20.77 2.32 -9.92
C LEU A 20 20.95 2.79 -11.37
N LYS A 21 20.20 3.80 -11.81
CA LYS A 21 20.33 4.38 -13.16
C LYS A 21 21.73 4.93 -13.40
N THR A 22 22.26 5.73 -12.47
CA THR A 22 23.64 6.25 -12.55
C THR A 22 24.69 5.14 -12.55
N TRP A 23 24.41 4.01 -11.90
CA TRP A 23 25.34 2.87 -11.91
C TRP A 23 25.37 2.18 -13.27
N VAL A 24 24.20 2.00 -13.89
CA VAL A 24 24.06 1.44 -15.25
C VAL A 24 24.74 2.34 -16.28
N GLU A 25 24.62 3.66 -16.17
CA GLU A 25 25.30 4.64 -17.04
C GLU A 25 26.84 4.52 -17.04
N LYS A 26 27.41 3.88 -16.00
CA LYS A 26 28.85 3.61 -15.89
C LYS A 26 29.24 2.22 -16.45
N ASP A 27 28.48 1.69 -17.40
CA ASP A 27 28.65 0.36 -18.02
C ASP A 27 28.56 -0.82 -17.03
N ASN A 28 27.79 -0.67 -15.96
CA ASN A 28 27.54 -1.78 -15.02
C ASN A 28 26.21 -2.47 -15.30
N THR A 29 26.15 -3.77 -15.06
CA THR A 29 24.92 -4.55 -15.15
C THR A 29 24.30 -4.75 -13.77
N VAL A 30 23.01 -4.44 -13.64
CA VAL A 30 22.23 -4.68 -12.42
C VAL A 30 21.21 -5.78 -12.70
N ILE A 31 21.18 -6.79 -11.82
CA ILE A 31 20.10 -7.78 -11.78
C ILE A 31 19.20 -7.40 -10.61
N PHE A 32 17.92 -7.17 -10.90
CA PHE A 32 16.92 -6.73 -9.94
C PHE A 32 15.77 -7.74 -9.90
N ILE A 33 15.53 -8.33 -8.74
CA ILE A 33 14.45 -9.31 -8.51
C ILE A 33 13.31 -8.57 -7.82
N THR A 34 12.13 -8.63 -8.42
CA THR A 34 10.92 -7.97 -7.94
C THR A 34 9.67 -8.69 -8.43
N HIS A 35 8.60 -8.59 -7.66
CA HIS A 35 7.24 -8.92 -8.06
C HIS A 35 6.34 -7.69 -8.25
N LYS A 36 6.90 -6.48 -8.20
CA LYS A 36 6.16 -5.20 -8.28
C LYS A 36 6.24 -4.61 -9.69
N MET A 37 5.07 -4.37 -10.28
CA MET A 37 4.98 -3.83 -11.65
C MET A 37 5.66 -2.48 -11.86
N ARG A 38 5.49 -1.56 -10.91
CA ARG A 38 6.12 -0.23 -10.96
C ARG A 38 7.63 -0.31 -11.15
N GLU A 39 8.29 -1.22 -10.44
CA GLU A 39 9.74 -1.43 -10.54
C GLU A 39 10.16 -1.93 -11.92
N VAL A 40 9.41 -2.87 -12.49
CA VAL A 40 9.66 -3.39 -13.84
C VAL A 40 9.62 -2.27 -14.88
N VAL A 41 8.58 -1.43 -14.83
CA VAL A 41 8.36 -0.37 -15.82
C VAL A 41 9.40 0.76 -15.67
N GLU A 42 9.83 1.05 -14.44
CA GLU A 42 10.60 2.26 -14.15
C GLU A 42 12.13 2.12 -14.32
N ILE A 43 12.68 0.93 -14.07
CA ILE A 43 14.14 0.71 -14.06
C ILE A 43 14.64 -0.42 -14.95
N CYS A 44 13.78 -1.31 -15.46
CA CYS A 44 14.24 -2.47 -16.22
C CYS A 44 14.22 -2.19 -17.73
N ASN A 45 15.29 -2.59 -18.43
CA ASN A 45 15.30 -2.64 -19.90
C ASN A 45 14.75 -3.98 -20.43
N ARG A 46 14.95 -5.05 -19.66
CA ARG A 46 14.51 -6.42 -19.98
C ARG A 46 14.01 -7.09 -18.69
N ILE A 47 12.99 -7.92 -18.81
CA ILE A 47 12.45 -8.73 -17.73
C ILE A 47 12.61 -10.22 -18.06
N SER A 48 13.01 -11.01 -17.06
CA SER A 48 12.98 -12.47 -17.13
C SER A 48 11.95 -12.99 -16.15
N ILE A 49 10.98 -13.76 -16.63
CA ILE A 49 9.83 -14.18 -15.84
C ILE A 49 10.00 -15.65 -15.45
N LEU A 50 9.93 -15.90 -14.15
CA LEU A 50 9.82 -17.23 -13.57
C LEU A 50 8.43 -17.41 -12.98
N ARG A 51 7.76 -18.51 -13.33
CA ARG A 51 6.43 -18.86 -12.82
C ARG A 51 6.36 -20.37 -12.62
N ASP A 52 5.77 -20.83 -11.52
CA ASP A 52 5.61 -22.26 -11.20
C ASP A 52 6.93 -23.04 -11.27
N ALA A 53 8.01 -22.45 -10.74
CA ALA A 53 9.38 -22.96 -10.81
C ALA A 53 9.92 -23.20 -12.25
N ALA A 54 9.29 -22.61 -13.26
CA ALA A 54 9.68 -22.68 -14.65
C ALA A 54 10.08 -21.30 -15.20
N PHE A 55 11.05 -21.29 -16.11
CA PHE A 55 11.43 -20.09 -16.86
C PHE A 55 10.44 -19.89 -18.02
N ILE A 56 9.70 -18.78 -17.99
CA ILE A 56 8.68 -18.46 -18.98
C ILE A 56 9.30 -17.76 -20.19
N GLY A 57 10.29 -16.90 -19.95
CA GLY A 57 11.00 -16.20 -21.02
C GLY A 57 11.67 -14.91 -20.56
N THR A 58 12.42 -14.30 -21.48
CA THR A 58 13.00 -12.97 -21.32
C THR A 58 12.46 -12.05 -22.40
N PHE A 59 12.00 -10.88 -22.00
CA PHE A 59 11.31 -9.93 -22.88
C PHE A 59 11.93 -8.52 -22.72
N PRO A 60 12.06 -7.73 -23.79
CA PRO A 60 12.28 -6.29 -23.68
C PRO A 60 11.07 -5.63 -23.02
N VAL A 61 11.29 -4.77 -22.03
CA VAL A 61 10.18 -4.09 -21.34
C VAL A 61 9.42 -3.16 -22.30
N GLU A 62 10.11 -2.56 -23.27
CA GLU A 62 9.51 -1.71 -24.32
C GLU A 62 8.44 -2.40 -25.19
N ASN A 63 8.42 -3.73 -25.22
CA ASN A 63 7.50 -4.52 -26.03
C ASN A 63 6.29 -5.05 -25.24
N LEU A 64 6.19 -4.73 -23.94
CA LEU A 64 5.17 -5.25 -23.05
C LEU A 64 4.37 -4.10 -22.44
N ASP A 65 3.06 -4.31 -22.29
CA ASP A 65 2.24 -3.49 -21.41
C ASP A 65 2.11 -4.11 -20.01
N GLU A 66 1.57 -3.35 -19.05
CA GLU A 66 1.44 -3.81 -17.67
C GLU A 66 0.55 -5.06 -17.55
N GLU A 67 -0.50 -5.17 -18.36
CA GLU A 67 -1.41 -6.32 -18.35
C GLU A 67 -0.70 -7.58 -18.84
N GLU A 68 0.14 -7.48 -19.86
CA GLU A 68 0.89 -8.59 -20.44
C GLU A 68 1.96 -9.08 -19.47
N VAL A 69 2.69 -8.18 -18.81
CA VAL A 69 3.63 -8.57 -17.74
C VAL A 69 2.88 -9.29 -16.62
N ALA A 70 1.75 -8.74 -16.15
CA ALA A 70 0.94 -9.36 -15.10
C ALA A 70 0.43 -10.76 -15.52
N ARG A 71 -0.01 -10.90 -16.77
CA ARG A 71 -0.46 -12.18 -17.35
C ARG A 71 0.67 -13.20 -17.42
N LEU A 72 1.87 -12.79 -17.81
CA LEU A 72 3.04 -13.66 -17.84
C LEU A 72 3.45 -14.11 -16.43
N MET A 73 3.41 -13.21 -15.44
CA MET A 73 3.73 -13.49 -14.04
C MET A 73 2.69 -14.40 -13.36
N VAL A 74 1.39 -14.17 -13.56
CA VAL A 74 0.31 -14.86 -12.84
C VAL A 74 -0.27 -16.05 -13.63
N GLY A 75 -0.12 -16.08 -14.95
CA GLY A 75 -0.58 -17.18 -15.81
C GLY A 75 -2.08 -17.22 -16.08
N ARG A 76 -2.82 -16.14 -15.80
CA ARG A 76 -4.25 -15.99 -16.10
C ARG A 76 -4.57 -14.57 -16.55
N GLU A 77 -5.72 -14.36 -17.18
CA GLU A 77 -6.23 -13.02 -17.41
C GLU A 77 -6.45 -12.30 -16.07
N VAL A 78 -5.85 -11.12 -15.95
CA VAL A 78 -6.03 -10.25 -14.79
C VAL A 78 -7.12 -9.25 -15.17
N SER A 79 -8.37 -9.57 -14.85
CA SER A 79 -9.47 -8.60 -14.97
C SER A 79 -9.53 -7.76 -13.70
N LEU A 80 -9.41 -6.44 -13.87
CA LEU A 80 -9.62 -5.46 -12.80
C LEU A 80 -11.11 -5.09 -12.63
N GLU A 81 -11.99 -5.61 -13.48
CA GLU A 81 -13.42 -5.33 -13.43
C GLU A 81 -14.09 -6.07 -12.28
N MET A 82 -14.25 -5.36 -11.16
CA MET A 82 -15.01 -5.86 -10.02
C MET A 82 -16.52 -5.72 -10.28
N ASN A 83 -17.20 -6.85 -10.50
CA ASN A 83 -18.66 -6.92 -10.44
C ASN A 83 -19.14 -6.77 -8.99
N LYS A 84 -19.25 -5.53 -8.51
CA LYS A 84 -19.80 -5.24 -7.17
C LYS A 84 -21.31 -5.49 -7.17
N VAL A 85 -21.73 -6.54 -6.47
CA VAL A 85 -23.15 -6.73 -6.12
C VAL A 85 -23.52 -5.67 -5.09
N PRO A 86 -24.64 -4.93 -5.25
CA PRO A 86 -25.09 -3.98 -4.24
C PRO A 86 -25.30 -4.70 -2.90
N GLN A 87 -24.56 -4.31 -1.87
CA GLN A 87 -24.80 -4.79 -0.52
C GLN A 87 -25.74 -3.85 0.24
N ASN A 88 -26.69 -4.42 0.97
CA ASN A 88 -27.48 -3.68 1.94
C ASN A 88 -26.62 -3.44 3.19
N ILE A 89 -25.99 -2.28 3.24
CA ILE A 89 -25.24 -1.82 4.41
C ILE A 89 -26.24 -1.59 5.55
N GLY A 90 -26.03 -2.27 6.68
CA GLY A 90 -26.85 -2.12 7.87
C GLY A 90 -26.50 -0.87 8.68
N LYS A 91 -27.02 -0.77 9.91
CA LYS A 91 -26.77 0.37 10.81
C LYS A 91 -25.27 0.63 11.06
N ASP A 92 -24.91 1.87 11.33
CA ASP A 92 -23.55 2.26 11.73
C ASP A 92 -23.10 1.48 12.97
N ILE A 93 -21.94 0.83 12.84
CA ILE A 93 -21.28 0.08 13.92
C ILE A 93 -19.99 0.76 14.38
N LEU A 94 -19.34 1.54 13.50
CA LEU A 94 -18.20 2.39 13.81
C LEU A 94 -18.50 3.81 13.35
N SER A 95 -18.20 4.79 14.21
CA SER A 95 -18.19 6.20 13.83
C SER A 95 -16.92 6.82 14.39
N VAL A 96 -16.16 7.50 13.54
CA VAL A 96 -14.93 8.22 13.85
C VAL A 96 -15.15 9.69 13.48
N SER A 97 -14.82 10.60 14.39
CA SER A 97 -15.04 12.04 14.22
C SER A 97 -13.83 12.83 14.69
N HIS A 98 -13.31 13.65 13.78
CA HIS A 98 -12.20 14.57 14.00
C HIS A 98 -10.98 13.91 14.64
N LEU A 99 -10.64 12.70 14.17
CA LEU A 99 -9.55 11.92 14.74
C LEU A 99 -8.21 12.43 14.20
N THR A 100 -7.40 12.96 15.10
CA THR A 100 -6.00 13.33 14.89
C THR A 100 -5.12 12.43 15.77
N VAL A 101 -4.07 11.86 15.18
CA VAL A 101 -3.17 10.90 15.83
C VAL A 101 -1.73 11.32 15.59
N GLU A 102 -0.96 11.35 16.67
CA GLU A 102 0.50 11.50 16.58
C GLU A 102 1.17 10.13 16.63
N ASN A 103 2.26 9.99 15.87
CA ASN A 103 3.14 8.82 15.98
C ASN A 103 4.07 8.95 17.19
N ASP A 104 4.92 7.94 17.38
CA ASP A 104 5.86 7.90 18.51
C ASP A 104 6.87 9.06 18.51
N MET A 105 7.16 9.64 17.34
CA MET A 105 8.05 10.79 17.16
C MET A 105 7.36 12.14 17.41
N GLY A 106 6.06 12.15 17.76
CA GLY A 106 5.30 13.38 17.97
C GLY A 106 4.93 14.11 16.67
N ILE A 107 5.02 13.42 15.54
CA ILE A 107 4.59 13.94 14.23
C ILE A 107 3.13 13.52 14.02
N VAL A 108 2.30 14.46 13.55
CA VAL A 108 0.91 14.18 13.19
C VAL A 108 0.88 13.20 12.01
N ALA A 109 0.48 11.96 12.28
CA ALA A 109 0.37 10.88 11.30
C ALA A 109 -1.03 10.80 10.68
N VAL A 110 -2.05 11.14 11.46
CA VAL A 110 -3.45 11.25 11.00
C VAL A 110 -3.95 12.62 11.40
N ASN A 111 -4.59 13.34 10.47
CA ASN A 111 -5.04 14.71 10.69
C ASN A 111 -6.53 14.87 10.38
N ASP A 112 -7.35 15.08 11.41
CA ASP A 112 -8.77 15.42 11.33
C ASP A 112 -9.62 14.48 10.45
N VAL A 113 -9.47 13.17 10.66
CA VAL A 113 -10.18 12.16 9.87
C VAL A 113 -11.55 11.84 10.49
N SER A 114 -12.58 11.78 9.64
CA SER A 114 -13.96 11.41 10.02
C SER A 114 -14.57 10.43 9.03
N PHE A 115 -15.15 9.33 9.51
CA PHE A 115 -15.87 8.35 8.69
C PHE A 115 -16.79 7.47 9.54
N THR A 116 -17.72 6.77 8.88
CA THR A 116 -18.57 5.75 9.51
C THR A 116 -18.42 4.42 8.78
N VAL A 117 -18.66 3.32 9.50
CA VAL A 117 -18.73 1.96 8.92
C VAL A 117 -20.01 1.30 9.38
N GLY A 118 -20.81 0.84 8.42
CA GLY A 118 -22.07 0.16 8.62
C GLY A 118 -21.94 -1.35 8.86
N ALA A 119 -22.97 -1.95 9.43
CA ALA A 119 -23.02 -3.39 9.67
C ALA A 119 -23.00 -4.16 8.35
N GLY A 120 -22.04 -5.07 8.20
CA GLY A 120 -21.86 -5.86 6.98
C GLY A 120 -21.07 -5.15 5.88
N GLU A 121 -20.63 -3.92 6.11
CA GLU A 121 -19.78 -3.18 5.16
C GLU A 121 -18.32 -3.70 5.21
N VAL A 122 -17.73 -3.90 4.03
CA VAL A 122 -16.28 -4.11 3.89
C VAL A 122 -15.62 -2.75 3.70
N PHE A 123 -15.10 -2.19 4.78
CA PHE A 123 -14.38 -0.91 4.77
C PHE A 123 -12.87 -1.14 4.76
N GLY A 124 -12.19 -0.60 3.76
CA GLY A 124 -10.74 -0.70 3.60
C GLY A 124 -10.05 0.65 3.78
N ILE A 125 -9.01 0.67 4.61
CA ILE A 125 -8.09 1.81 4.69
C ILE A 125 -6.89 1.46 3.82
N ALA A 126 -6.66 2.27 2.78
CA ALA A 126 -5.57 2.08 1.85
C ALA A 126 -4.77 3.38 1.71
N GLY A 127 -3.48 3.23 1.43
CA GLY A 127 -2.53 4.31 1.24
C GLY A 127 -1.13 3.72 1.15
N VAL A 128 -0.12 4.57 0.96
CA VAL A 128 1.27 4.08 0.92
C VAL A 128 1.88 4.04 2.32
N ASP A 129 2.90 3.22 2.52
CA ASP A 129 3.55 3.08 3.82
C ASP A 129 4.02 4.44 4.37
N GLY A 130 3.75 4.69 5.64
CA GLY A 130 3.98 5.97 6.31
C GLY A 130 2.82 6.99 6.25
N ASN A 131 1.70 6.70 5.57
CA ASN A 131 0.53 7.58 5.51
C ASN A 131 -0.42 7.46 6.72
N GLY A 132 0.01 6.88 7.84
CA GLY A 132 -0.77 6.85 9.08
C GLY A 132 -1.81 5.74 9.20
N GLN A 133 -1.80 4.73 8.33
CA GLN A 133 -2.80 3.63 8.36
C GLN A 133 -2.69 2.81 9.64
N LEU A 134 -1.46 2.51 10.06
CA LEU A 134 -1.20 1.78 11.30
C LEU A 134 -1.65 2.61 12.50
N GLU A 135 -1.25 3.87 12.56
CA GLU A 135 -1.59 4.82 13.63
C GLU A 135 -3.10 5.04 13.74
N LEU A 136 -3.80 5.12 12.61
CA LEU A 136 -5.26 5.21 12.56
C LEU A 136 -5.92 3.96 13.18
N ILE A 137 -5.47 2.76 12.79
CA ILE A 137 -6.01 1.50 13.30
C ILE A 137 -5.70 1.35 14.79
N GLU A 138 -4.48 1.62 15.23
CA GLU A 138 -4.08 1.56 16.64
C GLU A 138 -4.86 2.56 17.49
N ALA A 139 -5.13 3.76 16.95
CA ALA A 139 -5.98 4.74 17.62
C ALA A 139 -7.42 4.23 17.78
N ILE A 140 -8.03 3.66 16.73
CA ILE A 140 -9.39 3.10 16.80
C ILE A 140 -9.45 1.89 17.74
N MET A 141 -8.42 1.04 17.75
CA MET A 141 -8.32 -0.13 18.64
C MET A 141 -8.02 0.25 20.10
N GLY A 142 -7.70 1.52 20.38
CA GLY A 142 -7.36 1.98 21.72
C GLY A 142 -5.92 1.68 22.16
N LEU A 143 -5.05 1.28 21.23
CA LEU A 143 -3.65 0.97 21.46
C LEU A 143 -2.78 2.24 21.47
N ASN A 144 -3.10 3.22 20.63
CA ASN A 144 -2.45 4.53 20.67
C ASN A 144 -3.25 5.50 21.58
N LYS A 145 -2.53 6.11 22.55
CA LYS A 145 -3.08 7.07 23.53
C LYS A 145 -2.84 8.54 23.16
N LYS A 146 -1.92 8.83 22.24
CA LYS A 146 -1.60 10.19 21.75
C LYS A 146 -2.53 10.56 20.60
N LYS A 147 -3.80 10.77 20.92
CA LYS A 147 -4.85 11.06 19.93
C LYS A 147 -5.87 12.03 20.47
N ILE A 148 -6.46 12.80 19.57
CA ILE A 148 -7.55 13.73 19.83
C ILE A 148 -8.70 13.36 18.89
N GLY A 149 -9.93 13.37 19.39
CA GLY A 149 -11.12 13.01 18.62
C GLY A 149 -11.99 11.95 19.30
N ASP A 150 -13.15 11.70 18.71
CA ASP A 150 -14.14 10.76 19.24
C ASP A 150 -14.30 9.55 18.30
N TYR A 151 -14.42 8.35 18.87
CA TYR A 151 -14.85 7.18 18.12
C TYR A 151 -15.80 6.28 18.93
N TYR A 152 -16.71 5.63 18.21
CA TYR A 152 -17.80 4.81 18.75
C TYR A 152 -17.80 3.43 18.11
N TYR A 153 -17.81 2.36 18.91
CA TYR A 153 -18.01 0.97 18.43
C TYR A 153 -19.01 0.24 19.32
N GLY A 154 -20.29 0.25 18.94
CA GLY A 154 -21.42 -0.32 19.71
C GLY A 154 -21.68 0.31 21.10
N ARG A 155 -20.67 0.95 21.69
CA ARG A 155 -20.63 1.81 22.88
C ARG A 155 -19.54 2.87 22.65
N ARG A 156 -19.64 4.04 23.28
CA ARG A 156 -18.59 5.08 23.21
C ARG A 156 -17.34 4.56 23.92
N ILE A 157 -16.19 4.50 23.21
CA ILE A 157 -14.94 3.93 23.75
C ILE A 157 -13.97 5.03 24.20
N SER A 158 -13.93 6.19 23.55
CA SER A 158 -13.05 7.31 23.95
C SER A 158 -13.79 8.46 24.64
N ARG A 159 -13.13 9.01 25.67
CA ARG A 159 -13.29 10.37 26.18
C ARG A 159 -11.99 11.09 25.83
N SER A 160 -12.10 12.34 25.39
CA SER A 160 -10.98 13.27 25.31
C SER A 160 -10.17 13.21 26.62
N PHE A 161 -8.91 12.82 26.52
CA PHE A 161 -7.96 13.05 27.60
C PHE A 161 -7.44 14.47 27.40
N ASP A 162 -8.10 15.44 28.03
CA ASP A 162 -7.45 16.69 28.34
C ASP A 162 -6.28 16.36 29.26
N SER A 163 -5.06 16.60 28.79
CA SER A 163 -3.85 16.70 29.61
C SER A 163 -3.24 18.07 29.40
#